data_AF-T1BSL8-F1
#
_entry.id   AF-T1BSL8-F1
#
_cell.length_a   1.000
_cell.length_b   1.000
_cell.length_c   1.000
_cell.angle_alpha   90.00
_cell.angle_beta   90.00
_cell.angle_gamma   90.00
#
_symmetry.space_group_name_H-M   'P 1'
#
loop_
_entity.id
_entity.type
_entity.pdbx_description
1 polymer ?
#
loop_
_entity_poly.entity_id
_entity_poly.type
_entity_poly.pdbx_seq_one_letter_code
_entity_poly.pdbx_strand_id
1 'polypeptide(L)'
;EQTGQSDTVRRLRERAFLVDDLDDISHAGTVYAARPEDIAFIQFSSGSTSEPKGVVLTHANIIANARGVSEVTGFNEHDVSLSWMPLTHDMGLIGFHLMMFANRVRRTSCRRSCSCAGRSCGRSSPAVFAPPSSARRTSATSTI
;
A
#
# COMPACT_ATOMS: atom_id res chain seq x y z
N GLU A 1 24.28 17.89 -19.05
CA GLU A 1 22.93 17.39 -18.68
C GLU A 1 22.50 17.64 -17.23
N GLN A 2 23.34 18.18 -16.34
CA GLN A 2 22.97 18.41 -14.92
C GLN A 2 22.05 19.63 -14.67
N THR A 3 22.04 20.63 -15.55
CA THR A 3 21.22 21.86 -15.40
C THR A 3 19.71 21.61 -15.51
N GLY A 4 19.26 20.64 -16.32
CA GLY A 4 17.84 20.30 -16.45
C GLY A 4 17.28 19.56 -15.23
N GLN A 5 18.12 18.77 -14.54
CA GLN A 5 17.73 18.06 -13.32
C GLN A 5 17.55 19.04 -12.15
N SER A 6 18.42 20.05 -12.00
CA SER A 6 18.32 21.04 -10.93
C SER A 6 17.05 21.89 -11.02
N ASP A 7 16.62 22.28 -12.22
CA ASP A 7 15.37 23.04 -12.39
C ASP A 7 14.12 22.19 -12.11
N THR A 8 14.16 20.91 -12.50
CA THR A 8 13.07 19.96 -12.21
C THR A 8 12.91 19.74 -10.71
N VAL A 9 14.02 19.53 -10.00
CA VAL A 9 14.01 19.37 -8.53
C VAL A 9 13.48 20.64 -7.84
N ARG A 10 13.84 21.84 -8.31
CA ARG A 10 13.31 23.09 -7.77
C ARG A 10 11.78 23.17 -7.88
N ARG A 11 11.23 22.88 -9.06
CA ARG A 11 9.78 22.89 -9.29
C ARG A 11 9.03 21.85 -8.45
N LEU A 12 9.64 20.70 -8.20
CA LEU A 12 9.04 19.68 -7.33
C LEU A 12 9.01 20.14 -5.87
N ARG A 13 10.08 20.75 -5.36
CA ARG A 13 10.13 21.28 -3.97
C ARG A 13 9.10 22.38 -3.71
N GLU A 14 8.70 23.14 -4.72
CA GLU A 14 7.63 24.15 -4.57
C GLU A 14 6.24 23.54 -4.32
N ARG A 15 6.05 22.24 -4.63
CA ARG A 15 4.75 21.56 -4.55
C ARG A 15 4.79 20.27 -3.74
N ALA A 16 5.92 19.96 -3.11
CA ALA A 16 6.14 18.76 -2.31
C ALA A 16 6.79 19.14 -0.98
N PHE A 17 6.37 18.47 0.08
CA PHE A 17 7.02 18.49 1.38
C PHE A 17 7.62 17.11 1.64
N LEU A 18 8.72 17.04 2.38
CA LEU A 18 9.21 15.76 2.89
C LEU A 18 8.46 15.43 4.19
N VAL A 19 8.28 14.14 4.46
CA VAL A 19 7.63 13.70 5.71
C VAL A 19 8.42 14.15 6.94
N ASP A 20 9.74 14.26 6.82
CA ASP A 20 10.61 14.74 7.90
C ASP A 20 10.49 16.25 8.15
N ASP A 21 9.89 17.01 7.23
CA ASP A 21 9.65 18.45 7.36
C ASP A 21 8.26 18.77 7.99
N LEU A 22 7.48 17.74 8.32
CA LEU A 22 6.15 17.87 8.94
C LEU A 22 6.28 17.95 10.47
N ASP A 23 6.34 19.18 10.99
CA ASP A 23 6.50 19.42 12.44
C ASP A 23 5.17 19.61 13.21
N ASP A 24 4.10 19.99 12.52
CA ASP A 24 2.77 20.21 13.12
C ASP A 24 1.66 19.50 12.35
N ILE A 25 1.08 18.47 12.97
CA ILE A 25 -0.09 17.72 12.49
C ILE A 25 -1.31 17.88 13.40
N SER A 26 -1.27 18.84 14.34
CA SER A 26 -2.35 19.09 15.29
C SER A 26 -3.59 19.69 14.64
N HIS A 27 -3.41 20.32 13.47
CA HIS A 27 -4.47 20.95 12.69
C HIS A 27 -4.94 20.02 11.57
N ALA A 28 -6.26 19.91 11.40
CA ALA A 28 -6.82 19.18 10.28
C ALA A 28 -6.46 19.91 8.97
N GLY A 29 -5.85 19.17 8.03
CA GLY A 29 -5.61 19.67 6.69
C GLY A 29 -6.91 19.89 5.90
N THR A 30 -6.81 20.65 4.82
CA THR A 30 -7.93 20.76 3.87
C THR A 30 -7.98 19.52 3.00
N VAL A 31 -9.15 18.87 2.93
CA VAL A 31 -9.34 17.68 2.10
C VAL A 31 -9.28 18.06 0.63
N TYR A 32 -8.35 17.47 -0.11
CA TYR A 32 -8.29 17.58 -1.57
C TYR A 32 -9.22 16.55 -2.21
N ALA A 33 -10.11 17.01 -3.09
CA ALA A 33 -11.01 16.14 -3.84
C ALA A 33 -10.28 15.54 -5.07
N ALA A 34 -9.58 14.43 -4.86
CA ALA A 34 -8.85 13.75 -5.92
C ALA A 34 -9.76 13.16 -6.99
N ARG A 35 -9.35 13.26 -8.25
CA ARG A 35 -10.00 12.61 -9.40
C ARG A 35 -9.45 11.19 -9.60
N PRO A 36 -10.22 10.24 -10.14
CA PRO A 36 -9.75 8.88 -10.37
C PRO A 36 -8.45 8.79 -11.20
N GLU A 37 -8.29 9.68 -12.18
CA GLU A 37 -7.13 9.80 -13.06
C GLU A 37 -5.95 10.55 -12.45
N ASP A 38 -6.12 11.18 -11.29
CA ASP A 38 -5.01 11.83 -10.58
C ASP A 38 -4.02 10.76 -10.11
N ILE A 39 -2.73 11.13 -10.13
CA ILE A 39 -1.65 10.28 -9.63
C ILE A 39 -1.78 10.19 -8.11
N ALA A 40 -1.92 8.97 -7.60
CA ALA A 40 -2.00 8.70 -6.17
C ALA A 40 -0.60 8.57 -5.55
N PHE A 41 0.27 7.74 -6.14
CA PHE A 41 1.67 7.64 -5.75
C PHE A 41 2.55 7.02 -6.84
N ILE A 42 3.86 7.17 -6.67
CA ILE A 42 4.88 6.55 -7.52
C ILE A 42 5.66 5.55 -6.66
N GLN A 43 5.67 4.28 -7.06
CA GLN A 43 6.42 3.25 -6.36
C GLN A 43 7.67 2.88 -7.15
N PHE A 44 8.84 3.03 -6.53
CA PHE A 44 10.09 2.64 -7.15
C PHE A 44 10.33 1.15 -6.96
N SER A 45 10.68 0.48 -8.05
CA SER A 45 11.11 -0.91 -8.06
C SER A 45 12.62 -0.96 -8.35
N SER A 46 13.32 -1.93 -7.75
CA SER A 46 14.78 -2.05 -7.93
C SER A 46 15.18 -2.29 -9.38
N GLY A 47 14.31 -2.91 -10.18
CA GLY A 47 14.54 -3.22 -11.60
C GLY A 47 15.73 -4.18 -11.79
N SER A 48 15.64 -5.12 -12.72
CA SER A 48 16.79 -5.98 -13.06
C SER A 48 17.96 -5.23 -13.74
N THR A 49 17.76 -3.96 -14.08
CA THR A 49 18.66 -3.13 -14.89
C THR A 49 19.13 -1.89 -14.13
N SER A 50 19.67 -2.06 -12.92
CA SER A 50 20.40 -1.07 -12.06
C SER A 50 19.80 0.30 -11.74
N GLU A 51 18.93 0.86 -12.57
CA GLU A 51 18.24 2.14 -12.35
C GLU A 51 16.82 1.88 -11.86
N PRO A 52 16.44 2.43 -10.69
CA PRO A 52 15.10 2.26 -10.15
C PRO A 52 14.04 2.84 -11.08
N LYS A 53 13.05 2.02 -11.47
CA LYS A 53 11.93 2.45 -12.30
C LYS A 53 10.77 2.87 -11.42
N GLY A 54 10.31 4.11 -11.58
CA GLY A 54 9.13 4.64 -10.92
C GLY A 54 7.85 4.18 -11.62
N VAL A 55 7.05 3.36 -10.94
CA VAL A 55 5.73 2.93 -11.40
C VAL A 55 4.71 3.96 -10.95
N VAL A 56 4.11 4.66 -11.90
CA VAL A 56 3.07 5.68 -11.64
C VAL A 56 1.73 4.99 -11.46
N LEU A 57 1.06 5.21 -10.33
CA LEU A 57 -0.24 4.63 -10.02
C LEU A 57 -1.29 5.72 -9.77
N THR A 58 -2.41 5.61 -10.47
CA THR A 58 -3.58 6.48 -10.29
C THR A 58 -4.51 5.95 -9.21
N HIS A 59 -5.40 6.81 -8.69
CA HIS A 59 -6.47 6.37 -7.78
C HIS A 59 -7.35 5.28 -8.40
N ALA A 60 -7.66 5.39 -9.69
CA ALA A 60 -8.45 4.40 -10.43
C ALA A 60 -7.79 3.02 -10.46
N ASN A 61 -6.46 2.94 -10.66
CA ASN A 61 -5.73 1.68 -10.66
C ASN A 61 -5.84 0.95 -9.32
N ILE A 62 -5.68 1.70 -8.22
CA ILE A 62 -5.71 1.16 -6.87
C ILE A 62 -7.11 0.62 -6.54
N ILE A 63 -8.15 1.41 -6.86
CA ILE A 63 -9.55 1.02 -6.59
C ILE A 63 -9.94 -0.20 -7.44
N ALA A 64 -9.54 -0.25 -8.72
CA ALA A 64 -9.81 -1.40 -9.58
C ALA A 64 -9.18 -2.68 -9.03
N ASN A 65 -7.91 -2.61 -8.60
CA ASN A 65 -7.23 -3.74 -7.96
C ASN A 65 -7.92 -4.16 -6.65
N ALA A 66 -8.24 -3.21 -5.78
CA ALA A 66 -8.91 -3.49 -4.52
C ALA A 66 -10.25 -4.20 -4.73
N ARG A 67 -11.08 -3.74 -5.68
CA ARG A 67 -12.37 -4.38 -6.02
C ARG A 67 -12.18 -5.82 -6.49
N GLY A 68 -11.26 -6.06 -7.43
CA GLY A 68 -11.00 -7.41 -7.94
C GLY A 68 -10.51 -8.37 -6.86
N VAL A 69 -9.62 -7.92 -5.96
CA VAL A 69 -9.16 -8.75 -4.84
C VAL A 69 -10.29 -8.99 -3.84
N SER A 70 -11.11 -7.98 -3.53
CA SER A 70 -12.25 -8.11 -2.61
C SER A 70 -13.25 -9.17 -3.09
N GLU A 71 -13.57 -9.17 -4.38
CA GLU A 71 -14.49 -10.14 -4.98
C GLU A 71 -14.00 -11.58 -4.85
N VAL A 72 -12.68 -11.81 -4.93
CA VAL A 72 -12.09 -13.16 -4.86
C VAL A 72 -11.84 -13.61 -3.42
N THR A 73 -11.47 -12.69 -2.53
CA THR A 73 -11.04 -13.00 -1.16
C THR A 73 -12.18 -13.02 -0.15
N GLY A 74 -13.24 -12.23 -0.36
CA GLY A 74 -14.38 -12.14 0.55
C GLY A 74 -14.07 -11.49 1.90
N PHE A 75 -13.01 -10.69 1.99
CA PHE A 75 -12.67 -9.96 3.22
C PHE A 75 -13.79 -9.03 3.66
N ASN A 76 -14.02 -8.95 4.97
CA ASN A 76 -15.05 -8.12 5.59
C ASN A 76 -14.56 -7.51 6.91
N GLU A 77 -15.39 -6.65 7.51
CA GLU A 77 -15.08 -5.92 8.73
C GLU A 77 -14.83 -6.78 9.99
N HIS A 78 -15.20 -8.06 9.95
CA HIS A 78 -14.95 -9.01 11.05
C HIS A 78 -13.58 -9.68 10.97
N ASP A 79 -12.88 -9.53 9.84
CA ASP A 79 -11.54 -10.08 9.69
C ASP A 79 -10.51 -9.29 10.49
N VAL A 80 -9.44 -10.00 10.88
CA VAL A 80 -8.26 -9.41 11.51
C VAL A 80 -7.05 -9.78 10.69
N SER A 81 -6.35 -8.76 10.21
CA SER A 81 -5.20 -8.89 9.33
C SER A 81 -3.92 -8.44 10.04
N LEU A 82 -2.83 -9.20 9.90
CA LEU A 82 -1.49 -8.81 10.38
C LEU A 82 -0.48 -8.84 9.21
N SER A 83 0.36 -7.82 9.12
CA SER A 83 1.49 -7.77 8.19
C SER A 83 2.72 -7.19 8.87
N TRP A 84 3.88 -7.77 8.53
CA TRP A 84 5.20 -7.27 8.90
C TRP A 84 5.96 -6.69 7.70
N MET A 85 5.33 -6.64 6.51
CA MET A 85 5.96 -6.13 5.30
C MET A 85 6.10 -4.61 5.36
N PRO A 86 7.22 -4.03 4.87
CA PRO A 86 7.39 -2.58 4.78
C PRO A 86 6.32 -1.94 3.89
N LEU A 87 5.85 -0.74 4.25
CA LEU A 87 4.96 0.06 3.39
C LEU A 87 5.65 0.59 2.13
N THR A 88 6.98 0.50 2.05
CA THR A 88 7.73 0.82 0.84
C THR A 88 7.63 -0.28 -0.22
N HIS A 89 7.14 -1.48 0.15
CA HIS A 89 6.89 -2.60 -0.76
C HIS A 89 5.42 -2.60 -1.21
N ASP A 90 5.16 -2.96 -2.47
CA ASP A 90 3.81 -2.99 -3.05
C ASP A 90 2.83 -3.91 -2.29
N MET A 91 3.25 -5.12 -1.92
CA MET A 91 2.47 -6.05 -1.11
C MET A 91 2.20 -5.53 0.31
N GLY A 92 3.11 -4.73 0.88
CA GLY A 92 2.91 -4.09 2.18
C GLY A 92 1.90 -2.95 2.12
N LEU A 93 2.02 -2.07 1.11
CA LEU A 93 1.16 -0.91 0.94
C LEU A 93 -0.17 -1.26 0.28
N ILE A 94 -0.14 -1.75 -0.96
CA ILE A 94 -1.33 -2.02 -1.78
C ILE A 94 -2.00 -3.31 -1.32
N GLY A 95 -1.23 -4.40 -1.32
CA GLY A 95 -1.77 -5.75 -1.08
C GLY A 95 -2.31 -5.95 0.33
N PHE A 96 -1.79 -5.20 1.30
CA PHE A 96 -2.21 -5.29 2.68
C PHE A 96 -2.84 -3.99 3.19
N HIS A 97 -2.08 -2.89 3.33
CA HIS A 97 -2.58 -1.71 4.04
C HIS A 97 -3.82 -1.08 3.39
N LEU A 98 -3.76 -0.78 2.10
CA LEU A 98 -4.84 -0.16 1.34
C LEU A 98 -6.00 -1.14 1.13
N MET A 99 -5.69 -2.41 0.85
CA MET A 99 -6.70 -3.44 0.67
C MET A 99 -7.55 -3.66 1.95
N MET A 100 -6.91 -3.78 3.11
CA MET A 100 -7.61 -3.92 4.38
C MET A 100 -8.43 -2.67 4.72
N PHE A 101 -7.94 -1.49 4.36
CA PHE A 101 -8.70 -0.24 4.51
C PHE A 101 -9.95 -0.23 3.63
N ALA A 102 -9.84 -0.62 2.36
CA ALA A 102 -10.95 -0.65 1.41
C ALA A 102 -12.07 -1.60 1.87
N ASN A 103 -11.73 -2.69 2.56
CA ASN A 103 -12.68 -3.70 3.05
C ASN A 103 -13.11 -3.47 4.50
N ARG A 104 -12.71 -2.33 5.11
CA ARG A 104 -13.00 -1.99 6.52
C ARG A 104 -12.55 -3.07 7.53
N VAL A 105 -11.56 -3.87 7.15
CA VAL A 105 -10.99 -4.92 7.99
C VAL A 105 -10.28 -4.28 9.18
N ARG A 106 -10.45 -4.87 10.37
CA ARG A 106 -9.76 -4.38 11.56
C ARG A 106 -8.25 -4.62 11.43
N ARG A 107 -7.49 -3.53 11.33
CA ARG A 107 -6.02 -3.55 11.29
C ARG A 107 -5.46 -3.48 12.71
N THR A 108 -4.89 -4.58 13.20
CA THR A 108 -4.06 -4.56 14.41
C THR A 108 -2.62 -4.26 14.02
N SER A 109 -2.22 -3.00 14.16
CA SER A 109 -0.79 -2.63 14.09
C SER A 109 -0.10 -3.14 15.36
N CYS A 110 0.79 -4.12 15.23
CA CYS A 110 1.67 -4.51 16.32
C CYS A 110 2.69 -3.38 16.54
N ARG A 111 2.36 -2.43 17.42
CA ARG A 111 3.33 -1.46 17.92
C ARG A 111 4.43 -2.28 18.59
N ARG A 112 5.70 -2.06 18.20
CA ARG A 112 6.91 -2.83 18.63
C ARG A 112 7.09 -3.04 20.15
N SER A 113 6.21 -2.53 21.01
CA SER A 113 6.25 -2.64 22.47
C SER A 113 5.03 -3.34 23.10
N CYS A 114 4.18 -4.05 22.35
CA CYS A 114 3.15 -4.88 22.97
C CYS A 114 3.75 -6.20 23.47
N SER A 115 4.09 -6.25 24.76
CA SER A 115 4.19 -7.50 25.51
C SER A 115 2.81 -8.16 25.53
N CYS A 116 2.55 -9.04 24.58
CA CYS A 116 1.40 -9.96 24.62
C CYS A 116 1.69 -11.10 25.60
N ALA A 117 2.02 -10.78 26.85
CA ALA A 117 2.03 -11.72 27.95
C ALA A 117 0.75 -11.50 28.77
N GLY A 118 -0.31 -12.25 28.48
CA GLY A 118 -1.35 -12.51 29.48
C GLY A 118 -2.76 -11.93 29.27
N ARG A 119 -3.13 -11.41 28.10
CA ARG A 119 -4.57 -11.22 27.78
C ARG A 119 -4.96 -12.15 26.64
N SER A 120 -5.95 -12.99 26.92
CA SER A 120 -6.54 -13.95 25.99
C SER A 120 -6.92 -13.25 24.68
N CYS A 121 -6.14 -13.49 23.63
CA CYS A 121 -6.60 -13.26 22.27
C CYS A 121 -7.86 -14.10 22.08
N GLY A 122 -9.01 -13.44 22.08
CA GLY A 122 -10.28 -14.02 21.67
C GLY A 122 -10.08 -14.74 20.34
N ARG A 123 -10.65 -15.93 20.25
CA ARG A 123 -10.46 -16.93 19.21
C ARG A 123 -11.03 -16.44 17.87
N SER A 124 -10.38 -15.49 17.24
CA SER A 124 -10.53 -15.17 15.82
C SER A 124 -9.24 -15.60 15.14
N SER A 125 -9.29 -16.68 14.36
CA SER A 125 -8.16 -17.16 13.59
C SER A 125 -7.54 -16.00 12.82
N PRO A 126 -6.25 -15.67 13.02
CA PRO A 126 -5.61 -14.66 12.20
C PRO A 126 -5.59 -15.20 10.77
N ALA A 127 -6.17 -14.45 9.84
CA ALA A 127 -5.92 -14.67 8.43
C ALA A 127 -4.46 -14.25 8.16
N VAL A 128 -3.54 -15.16 8.46
CA VAL A 128 -2.18 -15.10 7.92
C VAL A 128 -2.37 -15.18 6.41
N PHE A 129 -1.78 -14.24 5.67
CA PHE A 129 -1.63 -14.35 4.24
C PHE A 129 -0.74 -15.56 3.94
N ALA A 130 -1.34 -16.75 3.95
CA ALA A 130 -0.82 -17.92 3.30
C ALA A 130 -1.37 -17.89 1.88
N PRO A 131 -0.52 -17.92 0.83
CA PRO A 131 -1.02 -18.09 -0.53
C PRO A 131 -1.91 -19.35 -0.57
N PRO A 132 -3.03 -19.34 -1.31
CA PRO A 132 -3.93 -20.48 -1.35
C PRO A 132 -3.15 -21.74 -1.77
N SER A 133 -3.17 -22.77 -0.92
CA SER A 133 -2.54 -24.08 -1.18
C SER A 133 -3.27 -24.90 -2.27
N SER A 134 -4.17 -24.27 -3.01
CA SER A 134 -4.82 -24.83 -4.20
C SER A 134 -4.77 -23.84 -5.37
N ALA A 135 -3.58 -23.34 -5.67
CA ALA A 135 -3.28 -22.86 -7.02
C ALA A 135 -3.40 -24.04 -7.99
N ARG A 136 -4.63 -24.28 -8.47
CA ARG A 136 -4.89 -25.08 -9.66
C ARG A 136 -4.07 -24.40 -10.77
N ARG A 137 -3.00 -25.07 -11.22
CA ARG A 137 -2.19 -24.62 -12.37
C ARG A 137 -3.12 -24.39 -13.55
N THR A 138 -3.44 -23.15 -13.84
CA THR A 138 -3.82 -22.74 -15.19
C THR A 138 -2.57 -22.17 -15.82
N SER A 139 -1.97 -22.95 -16.71
CA SER A 139 -0.94 -22.48 -17.63
C SER A 139 -1.55 -21.42 -18.55
N ALA A 140 -1.37 -20.16 -18.21
CA ALA A 140 -1.53 -19.08 -19.18
C ALA A 140 -0.16 -18.87 -19.82
N THR A 141 -0.02 -19.37 -21.03
CA THR A 141 1.09 -19.06 -21.95
C THR A 141 1.13 -17.55 -22.13
N SER A 142 2.22 -16.92 -21.69
CA SER A 142 2.53 -15.54 -22.03
C SER A 142 2.61 -15.39 -23.55
N THR A 143 1.82 -14.49 -24.10
CA THR A 143 2.19 -13.77 -25.30
C THR A 143 2.03 -12.28 -24.99
N ILE A 144 3.16 -11.61 -25.23
CA ILE A 144 3.51 -10.19 -25.17
C ILE A 144 2.33 -9.21 -25.20
#